data_AF-A0A523E3E7-F1
#
_entry.id   AF-A0A523E3E7-F1
#
_cell.length_a   1.000
_cell.length_b   1.000
_cell.length_c   1.000
_cell.angle_alpha   90.00
_cell.angle_beta   90.00
_cell.angle_gamma   90.00
#
_symmetry.space_group_name_H-M   'P 1'
#
loop_
_entity.id
_entity.type
_entity.pdbx_description
1 polymer ?
#
loop_
_entity_poly.entity_id
_entity_poly.type
_entity_poly.pdbx_seq_one_letter_code
_entity_poly.pdbx_strand_id
1 'polypeptide(L)' 'MVKQLTIRGLPDEVAERLKQLSVERGTSVNATVVQILKGAVGVHERRTRLARYATWTDDDLAEFNDTLSSQRVVDDELWS' A
#
# COMPACT_ATOMS: atom_id res chain seq x y z
N MET A 1 -8.84 -16.28 -16.44
CA MET A 1 -9.05 -17.64 -15.87
C MET A 1 -9.63 -17.47 -14.48
N VAL A 2 -10.79 -18.06 -14.18
CA VAL A 2 -11.37 -18.00 -12.82
C VAL A 2 -10.64 -19.01 -11.95
N LYS A 3 -10.11 -18.57 -10.80
CA LYS A 3 -9.48 -19.46 -9.80
C LYS A 3 -10.31 -19.40 -8.52
N GLN A 4 -10.56 -20.56 -7.92
CA GLN A 4 -11.31 -20.68 -6.66
C GLN A 4 -10.36 -21.13 -5.55
N LEU A 5 -10.51 -20.52 -4.37
CA LEU A 5 -9.78 -20.87 -3.15
C LEU A 5 -10.77 -21.07 -2.01
N THR A 6 -10.63 -22.17 -1.27
CA THR A 6 -11.43 -22.45 -0.07
C THR A 6 -10.52 -22.44 1.14
N ILE A 7 -10.82 -21.58 2.11
CA ILE A 7 -10.10 -21.51 3.39
C ILE A 7 -10.84 -22.41 4.39
N ARG A 8 -10.20 -23.48 4.86
CA ARG A 8 -10.76 -24.42 5.84
C ARG A 8 -10.24 -24.10 7.24
N GLY A 9 -11.06 -24.37 8.26
CA GLY A 9 -10.68 -24.14 9.67
C GLY A 9 -10.58 -22.65 10.02
N LEU A 10 -11.33 -21.79 9.35
CA LEU A 10 -11.38 -20.37 9.68
C LEU A 10 -12.10 -20.21 11.04
N PRO A 11 -11.45 -19.65 12.07
CA PRO A 11 -12.11 -19.43 13.35
C PRO A 11 -13.30 -18.48 13.19
N ASP A 12 -14.37 -18.72 13.94
CA ASP A 12 -15.62 -17.94 13.83
C ASP A 12 -15.40 -16.44 14.07
N GLU A 13 -14.54 -16.10 15.03
CA GLU A 13 -14.15 -14.71 15.31
C GLU A 13 -13.56 -14.02 14.07
N VAL A 14 -12.71 -14.73 13.32
CA VAL A 14 -12.09 -14.20 12.10
C VAL A 14 -13.13 -14.07 10.99
N ALA A 15 -14.05 -15.03 10.87
CA ALA A 15 -15.14 -14.98 9.89
C ALA A 15 -16.05 -13.75 10.12
N GLU A 16 -16.43 -13.49 11.37
CA GLU A 16 -17.23 -12.32 11.72
C GLU A 16 -16.47 -11.01 11.53
N ARG A 17 -15.18 -10.97 11.90
CA ARG A 17 -14.36 -9.79 11.66
C ARG A 17 -14.23 -9.47 10.17
N LEU A 18 -14.06 -10.48 9.31
CA LEU A 18 -14.02 -10.30 7.86
C LEU A 18 -15.34 -9.77 7.29
N LYS A 19 -16.49 -10.23 7.80
CA LYS A 19 -17.81 -9.71 7.42
C LYS A 19 -17.94 -8.24 7.81
N GLN A 20 -17.62 -7.88 9.05
CA GLN A 20 -17.67 -6.49 9.52
C GLN A 20 -16.78 -5.58 8.66
N LEU A 21 -15.54 -5.97 8.39
CA LEU A 21 -14.64 -5.22 7.52
C LEU A 21 -15.20 -5.04 6.11
N SER A 22 -15.91 -6.05 5.58
CA SER A 22 -16.52 -5.94 4.25
C SER A 22 -17.64 -4.89 4.22
N VAL A 23 -18.45 -4.81 5.28
CA VAL A 23 -19.51 -3.81 5.46
C VAL A 23 -18.90 -2.41 5.62
N GLU A 24 -17.91 -2.25 6.52
CA GLU A 24 -17.20 -0.98 6.75
C GLU A 24 -16.59 -0.42 5.46
N ARG A 25 -16.07 -1.31 4.58
CA ARG A 25 -15.45 -0.93 3.31
C ARG A 25 -16.44 -0.81 2.15
N GLY A 26 -17.71 -1.17 2.34
CA GLY A 26 -18.70 -1.22 1.27
C GLY A 26 -18.35 -2.20 0.14
N THR A 27 -17.67 -3.31 0.46
CA THR A 27 -17.24 -4.32 -0.53
C THR A 27 -17.76 -5.71 -0.16
N SER A 28 -17.73 -6.65 -1.10
CA SER A 28 -18.07 -8.04 -0.79
C SER A 28 -17.00 -8.67 0.11
N VAL A 29 -17.39 -9.67 0.90
CA VAL A 29 -16.48 -10.47 1.75
C VAL A 29 -15.32 -11.02 0.91
N ASN A 30 -15.60 -11.55 -0.28
CA ASN A 30 -14.58 -12.06 -1.18
C ASN A 30 -13.59 -10.96 -1.61
N ALA A 31 -14.08 -9.77 -2.01
CA ALA A 31 -13.20 -8.68 -2.41
C ALA A 31 -12.30 -8.22 -1.24
N THR A 32 -12.85 -8.12 -0.03
CA THR A 32 -12.10 -7.80 1.18
C THR A 32 -11.01 -8.84 1.46
N VAL A 33 -11.35 -10.13 1.41
CA VAL A 33 -10.39 -11.23 1.62
C VAL A 33 -9.29 -11.21 0.58
N VAL A 34 -9.62 -11.04 -0.71
CA VAL A 34 -8.62 -10.95 -1.78
C VAL A 34 -7.69 -9.76 -1.57
N GLN A 35 -8.20 -8.61 -1.14
CA GLN A 35 -7.37 -7.43 -0.89
C GLN A 35 -6.41 -7.66 0.29
N ILE A 36 -6.87 -8.29 1.37
CA ILE A 36 -6.03 -8.66 2.51
C ILE A 36 -4.93 -9.64 2.06
N LEU A 37 -5.30 -10.69 1.32
CA LEU A 37 -4.35 -11.67 0.80
C LEU A 37 -3.32 -11.01 -0.12
N LYS A 38 -3.74 -10.15 -1.05
CA LYS A 38 -2.84 -9.36 -1.92
C LYS A 38 -1.83 -8.57 -1.09
N GLY A 39 -2.27 -7.92 -0.01
CA GLY A 39 -1.39 -7.20 0.91
C GLY A 39 -0.38 -8.13 1.59
N ALA A 40 -0.87 -9.23 2.17
CA ALA A 40 -0.07 -10.18 2.93
C ALA A 40 0.98 -10.93 2.08
N VAL A 41 0.65 -11.25 0.82
CA VAL A 41 1.58 -11.92 -0.12
C VAL A 41 2.44 -10.94 -0.92
N GLY A 42 2.39 -9.63 -0.61
CA GLY A 42 3.20 -8.62 -1.29
C GLY A 42 2.75 -8.27 -2.72
N VAL A 43 1.55 -8.68 -3.14
CA VAL A 43 0.98 -8.34 -4.45
C VAL A 43 0.36 -6.94 -4.38
N HIS A 44 1.21 -5.92 -4.39
CA HIS A 44 0.79 -4.53 -4.48
C HIS A 44 0.74 -4.07 -5.94
N GLU A 45 -0.33 -4.40 -6.68
CA GLU A 45 -0.50 -4.04 -8.10
C GLU A 45 -0.19 -2.56 -8.39
N ARG A 46 -0.52 -1.64 -7.47
CA ARG A 46 -0.23 -0.21 -7.62
C ARG A 46 1.27 0.11 -7.49
N ARG A 47 1.96 -0.51 -6.52
CA ARG A 47 3.39 -0.28 -6.25
C ARG A 47 4.25 -0.92 -7.34
N THR A 48 3.88 -2.12 -7.81
CA THR A 48 4.55 -2.78 -8.94
C THR A 48 4.35 -2.02 -10.25
N ARG A 49 3.16 -1.46 -10.51
CA ARG A 49 2.90 -0.67 -11.73
C ARG A 49 3.68 0.64 -11.76
N LEU A 50 3.88 1.27 -10.60
CA LEU A 50 4.65 2.50 -10.49
C LEU A 50 6.16 2.27 -10.38
N ALA A 51 6.60 1.06 -10.02
CA ALA A 51 8.02 0.72 -9.93
C ALA A 51 8.79 0.98 -11.24
N ARG A 52 8.15 0.82 -12.41
CA ARG A 52 8.77 1.15 -13.71
C ARG A 52 9.09 2.64 -13.90
N TYR A 53 8.50 3.52 -13.08
CA TYR A 53 8.73 4.96 -13.10
C TYR A 53 9.62 5.41 -11.93
N ALA A 54 9.95 4.51 -11.00
CA ALA A 54 10.92 4.78 -9.95
C ALA A 54 12.31 4.52 -10.52
N THR A 55 12.94 5.56 -11.07
CA THR A 55 14.26 5.49 -11.69
C THR A 55 15.40 5.88 -10.76
N TRP A 56 15.08 6.42 -9.57
CA TRP A 56 16.06 6.87 -8.60
C TRP A 56 16.71 5.68 -7.92
N THR A 57 18.03 5.67 -7.98
CA THR A 57 18.92 4.82 -7.20
C THR A 57 19.15 5.42 -5.81
N ASP A 58 19.76 4.65 -4.91
CA ASP A 58 20.17 5.16 -3.61
C ASP A 58 21.21 6.29 -3.74
N ASP A 59 22.04 6.25 -4.79
CA ASP A 59 23.01 7.30 -5.11
C ASP A 59 22.31 8.59 -5.59
N ASP A 60 21.29 8.48 -6.45
CA ASP A 60 20.48 9.63 -6.88
C ASP A 60 19.80 10.32 -5.69
N LEU A 61 19.33 9.52 -4.72
CA LEU A 61 18.73 10.03 -3.49
C LEU A 61 19.77 10.74 -2.61
N ALA A 62 20.98 10.19 -2.50
CA ALA A 62 22.06 10.80 -1.74
C ALA A 62 22.49 12.15 -2.35
N GLU A 63 22.70 12.20 -3.67
CA GLU A 63 23.04 13.42 -4.41
C GLU A 63 21.95 14.49 -4.28
N PHE A 64 20.69 14.10 -4.41
CA PHE A 64 19.56 15.00 -4.26
C PHE A 64 19.50 15.61 -2.85
N ASN A 65 19.67 14.80 -1.81
CA ASN A 65 19.63 15.28 -0.42
C ASN A 65 20.81 16.21 -0.10
N ASP A 66 22.01 15.90 -0.58
CA ASP A 66 23.18 16.78 -0.44
C ASP A 66 22.90 18.14 -1.08
N THR A 67 22.40 18.13 -2.32
CA THR A 67 22.02 19.36 -3.04
C THR A 67 20.91 20.13 -2.32
N LEU A 68 19.88 19.44 -1.82
CA LEU A 68 18.77 20.05 -1.08
C LEU A 68 19.23 20.70 0.23
N SER A 69 20.21 20.09 0.92
CA SER A 69 20.75 20.63 2.18
C SER A 69 21.44 21.99 2.02
N SER A 70 21.95 22.28 0.81
CA SER A 70 22.53 23.58 0.46
C SER A 70 21.50 24.67 0.16
N GLN A 71 20.22 24.31 0.00
CA GLN A 71 19.15 25.26 -0.26
C GLN A 71 18.72 25.95 1.04
N ARG A 72 18.29 27.21 0.91
CA ARG A 72 17.74 27.98 2.03
C ARG A 72 16.48 27.28 2.57
N VAL A 73 16.46 26.99 3.87
CA VAL A 73 15.24 26.57 4.57
C VAL A 73 14.21 27.68 4.45
N VAL A 74 12.97 27.32 4.08
CA VAL A 74 11.87 28.29 3.94
C VAL A 74 11.78 29.10 5.23
N ASP A 75 11.83 30.40 5.07
CA ASP A 75 11.73 31.35 6.16
C ASP A 75 10.24 31.63 6.39
N ASP A 76 9.74 31.20 7.54
CA ASP A 76 8.31 31.29 7.87
C ASP A 76 7.79 32.73 7.81
N GLU A 77 8.65 33.75 8.03
CA GLU A 77 8.29 35.16 7.95
C GLU A 77 8.10 35.65 6.50
N LEU A 78 8.68 34.95 5.51
CA LEU A 78 8.54 35.25 4.07
C LEU A 78 7.33 34.55 3.43
N TRP A 79 6.67 33.63 4.15
CA TRP A 79 5.56 32.81 3.67
C TRP A 79 4.22 33.10 4.36
N SER A 80 4.17 34.09 5.25
CA SER A 80 2.93 34.66 5.84
C SER A 80 2.45 35.90 5.08
#